data_AF-A0A382QH12-F1
#
_entry.id   AF-A0A382QH12-F1
#
_cell.length_a   1.000
_cell.length_b   1.000
_cell.length_c   1.000
_cell.angle_alpha   90.00
_cell.angle_beta   90.00
_cell.angle_gamma   90.00
#
_symmetry.space_group_name_H-M   'P 1'
#
loop_
_entity.id
_entity.type
_entity.pdbx_description
1 polymer ?
#
loop_
_entity_poly.entity_id
_entity_poly.type
_entity_poly.pdbx_seq_one_letter_code
_entity_poly.pdbx_strand_id
1 'polypeptide(L)'
;VLDRESTFKDPEIVRLLKSRFIPVAIDQAYQRRQKDAEGEFYRKIAGQGPRNNFKGTTQGLYLATASGKLLGFNNNRGGDRIRSMMKKALDGFEAPAAAVIKRSKVDARYNPKPPEGGLVVRV
;
A
#
# COMPACT_ATOMS: atom_id res chain seq x y z
N VAL A 1 -2.49 3.28 -23.74
CA VAL A 1 -2.38 3.76 -22.35
C VAL A 1 -1.62 2.72 -21.54
N LEU A 2 -0.53 3.11 -20.87
CA LEU A 2 0.41 2.20 -20.21
C LEU A 2 -0.07 1.82 -18.81
N ASP A 3 -0.62 0.61 -18.67
CA ASP A 3 -0.82 -0.07 -17.38
C ASP A 3 -1.41 0.83 -16.26
N ARG A 4 -0.72 0.97 -15.12
CA ARG A 4 -1.17 1.74 -13.94
C ARG A 4 -1.12 3.25 -14.11
N GLU A 5 -0.44 3.74 -15.14
CA GLU A 5 -0.44 5.16 -15.49
C GLU A 5 -1.88 5.67 -15.68
N SER A 6 -2.75 4.84 -16.25
CA SER A 6 -4.19 5.14 -16.40
C SER A 6 -4.90 5.48 -15.10
N THR A 7 -4.53 4.82 -13.99
CA THR A 7 -5.12 5.04 -12.67
C THR A 7 -4.71 6.40 -12.12
N PHE A 8 -3.47 6.81 -12.35
CA PHE A 8 -2.92 8.08 -11.84
C PHE A 8 -3.09 9.26 -12.81
N LYS A 9 -3.55 9.00 -14.04
CA LYS A 9 -4.03 10.03 -14.99
C LYS A 9 -5.47 10.47 -14.73
N ASP A 10 -6.22 9.71 -13.94
CA ASP A 10 -7.57 10.06 -13.56
C ASP A 10 -7.58 11.23 -12.55
N PRO A 11 -8.10 12.41 -12.93
CA PRO A 11 -8.03 13.60 -12.07
C PRO A 11 -8.79 13.42 -10.76
N GLU A 12 -9.85 12.61 -10.73
CA GLU A 12 -10.62 12.36 -9.52
C GLU A 12 -9.84 11.49 -8.54
N ILE A 13 -9.13 10.47 -9.03
CA ILE A 13 -8.26 9.64 -8.20
C ILE A 13 -7.15 10.51 -7.61
N VAL A 14 -6.50 11.36 -8.42
CA VAL A 14 -5.46 12.28 -7.95
C VAL A 14 -6.00 13.23 -6.89
N ARG A 15 -7.19 13.80 -7.09
CA ARG A 15 -7.84 14.69 -6.12
C ARG A 15 -8.09 13.97 -4.80
N LEU A 16 -8.63 12.75 -4.82
CA LEU A 16 -8.88 11.96 -3.62
C LEU A 16 -7.58 11.60 -2.88
N LEU A 17 -6.54 11.18 -3.60
CA LEU A 17 -5.23 10.88 -3.00
C LEU A 17 -4.59 12.09 -2.32
N LYS A 18 -4.81 13.30 -2.84
CA LYS A 18 -4.27 14.54 -2.26
C LYS A 18 -5.07 15.08 -1.06
N SER A 19 -6.35 14.72 -0.93
CA SER A 19 -7.26 15.38 0.01
C SER A 19 -7.93 14.46 1.04
N ARG A 20 -8.06 13.16 0.75
CA ARG A 20 -8.86 12.23 1.56
C ARG A 20 -8.11 10.95 1.96
N PHE A 21 -6.96 10.68 1.35
CA PHE A 21 -6.13 9.50 1.63
C PHE A 21 -4.69 9.90 1.90
N ILE A 22 -3.93 8.98 2.50
CA ILE A 22 -2.47 9.07 2.64
C ILE A 22 -1.88 8.06 1.66
N PRO A 23 -1.35 8.50 0.50
CA PRO A 23 -0.76 7.60 -0.47
C PRO A 23 0.60 7.09 0.03
N VAL A 24 0.80 5.77 -0.01
CA VAL A 24 2.07 5.12 0.34
C VAL A 24 2.44 4.15 -0.76
N ALA A 25 3.68 4.25 -1.24
CA ALA A 25 4.28 3.28 -2.15
C ALA A 25 5.23 2.36 -1.36
N ILE A 26 5.17 1.05 -1.64
CA ILE A 26 5.99 0.03 -0.99
C ILE A 26 6.56 -0.94 -2.03
N ASP A 27 7.65 -1.62 -1.70
CA ASP A 27 8.10 -2.81 -2.43
C ASP A 27 7.48 -4.06 -1.81
N GLN A 28 6.30 -4.45 -2.28
CA GLN A 28 5.59 -5.61 -1.73
C GLN A 28 6.43 -6.89 -1.65
N ALA A 29 7.46 -7.06 -2.51
CA ALA A 29 8.32 -8.22 -2.41
C ALA A 29 9.12 -8.17 -1.11
N TYR A 30 9.63 -6.99 -0.74
CA TYR A 30 10.33 -6.75 0.52
C TYR A 30 9.37 -6.83 1.70
N GLN A 31 8.35 -5.95 1.75
CA GLN A 31 7.47 -5.82 2.91
C GLN A 31 6.72 -7.13 3.26
N ARG A 32 6.38 -7.98 2.29
CA ARG A 32 5.74 -9.29 2.59
C ARG A 32 6.66 -10.26 3.33
N ARG A 33 7.98 -10.07 3.27
CA ARG A 33 9.02 -10.93 3.90
C ARG A 33 9.79 -10.25 5.04
N GLN A 34 9.72 -8.93 5.13
CA GLN A 34 10.41 -8.09 6.10
C GLN A 34 9.96 -8.39 7.53
N LYS A 35 10.88 -8.72 8.43
CA LYS A 35 10.62 -9.10 9.82
C LYS A 35 10.82 -7.94 10.79
N ASP A 36 10.09 -6.86 10.56
CA ASP A 36 10.02 -5.69 11.43
C ASP A 36 8.60 -5.08 11.43
N ALA A 37 8.41 -3.97 12.14
CA ALA A 37 7.12 -3.33 12.32
C ALA A 37 6.42 -2.96 10.99
N GLU A 38 7.18 -2.56 9.97
CA GLU A 38 6.61 -2.22 8.65
C GLU A 38 6.10 -3.46 7.94
N GLY A 39 6.89 -4.53 7.94
CA GLY A 39 6.50 -5.80 7.35
C GLY A 39 5.31 -6.44 8.07
N GLU A 40 5.27 -6.38 9.41
CA GLU A 40 4.14 -6.85 10.20
C GLU A 40 2.86 -6.05 9.90
N PHE A 41 2.95 -4.73 9.82
CA PHE A 41 1.79 -3.89 9.49
C PHE A 41 1.27 -4.17 8.08
N TYR A 42 2.17 -4.29 7.11
CA TYR A 42 1.78 -4.65 5.74
C TYR A 42 1.12 -6.03 5.68
N ARG A 43 1.70 -7.05 6.32
CA ARG A 43 1.11 -8.40 6.36
C ARG A 43 -0.23 -8.42 7.07
N LYS A 44 -0.41 -7.62 8.13
CA LYS A 44 -1.72 -7.44 8.80
C LYS A 44 -2.79 -7.00 7.80
N ILE A 45 -2.49 -6.02 6.94
CA ILE A 45 -3.43 -5.52 5.92
C ILE A 45 -3.62 -6.56 4.81
N ALA A 46 -2.54 -7.00 4.17
CA ALA A 46 -2.61 -7.87 3.01
C ALA A 46 -3.16 -9.27 3.33
N GLY A 47 -3.00 -9.74 4.56
CA GLY A 47 -3.54 -11.00 5.08
C GLY A 47 -5.06 -11.07 5.14
N GLN A 48 -5.74 -9.92 5.11
CA GLN A 48 -7.22 -9.83 5.03
C GLN A 48 -7.73 -9.88 3.58
N GLY A 49 -6.84 -9.76 2.59
CA GLY A 49 -7.18 -9.72 1.18
C GLY A 49 -7.07 -11.08 0.48
N PRO A 50 -7.32 -11.14 -0.84
CA PRO A 50 -7.26 -12.38 -1.62
C PRO A 50 -5.82 -12.90 -1.84
N ARG A 51 -4.80 -12.20 -1.35
CA ARG A 51 -3.36 -12.51 -1.51
C ARG A 51 -2.69 -12.83 -0.17
N ASN A 52 -3.41 -13.52 0.72
CA ASN A 52 -3.06 -13.67 2.13
C ASN A 52 -2.04 -14.77 2.49
N ASN A 53 -1.63 -15.61 1.53
CA ASN A 53 -0.72 -16.73 1.82
C ASN A 53 0.77 -16.36 1.78
N PHE A 54 1.12 -15.15 1.31
CA PHE A 54 2.47 -14.60 1.18
C PHE A 54 3.51 -15.47 0.43
N LYS A 55 3.11 -16.60 -0.16
CA LYS A 55 3.95 -17.47 -1.00
C LYS A 55 4.12 -16.89 -2.40
N GLY A 56 3.12 -16.15 -2.87
CA GLY A 56 3.11 -15.49 -4.19
C GLY A 56 3.27 -13.96 -4.11
N THR A 57 3.00 -13.30 -5.24
CA THR A 57 2.93 -11.84 -5.31
C THR A 57 1.68 -11.32 -4.60
N THR A 58 1.87 -10.29 -3.77
CA THR A 58 0.81 -9.50 -3.16
C THR A 58 0.64 -8.15 -3.87
N GLN A 59 1.12 -8.05 -5.12
CA GLN A 59 0.96 -6.86 -5.97
C GLN A 59 -0.52 -6.44 -6.09
N GLY A 60 -0.76 -5.14 -5.91
CA GLY A 60 -2.07 -4.51 -6.04
C GLY A 60 -2.13 -3.18 -5.31
N LEU A 61 -3.31 -2.57 -5.34
CA LEU A 61 -3.67 -1.36 -4.63
C LEU A 61 -4.54 -1.75 -3.42
N TYR A 62 -4.14 -1.28 -2.25
CA TYR A 62 -4.81 -1.57 -0.97
C TYR A 62 -5.30 -0.26 -0.38
N LEU A 63 -6.56 -0.24 0.06
CA LEU A 63 -7.09 0.79 0.94
C LEU A 63 -7.21 0.18 2.33
N ALA A 64 -6.65 0.84 3.33
CA ALA A 64 -6.68 0.36 4.70
C ALA A 64 -6.76 1.52 5.68
N THR A 65 -7.28 1.23 6.86
CA THR A 65 -7.29 2.20 7.97
C THR A 65 -5.94 2.20 8.70
N ALA A 66 -5.70 3.23 9.52
CA ALA A 66 -4.51 3.32 10.38
C ALA A 66 -4.37 2.14 11.37
N SER A 67 -5.47 1.48 11.72
CA SER A 67 -5.45 0.27 12.56
C SER A 67 -4.99 -0.99 11.81
N GLY A 68 -4.84 -0.92 10.48
CA GLY A 68 -4.49 -2.04 9.62
C GLY A 68 -5.70 -2.85 9.12
N LYS A 69 -6.95 -2.38 9.34
CA LYS A 69 -8.16 -2.98 8.74
C LYS A 69 -8.19 -2.71 7.23
N LEU A 70 -8.37 -3.75 6.43
CA LEU A 70 -8.54 -3.64 4.97
C LEU A 70 -9.93 -3.09 4.63
N LEU A 71 -9.98 -2.08 3.76
CA LEU A 71 -11.20 -1.47 3.23
C LEU A 71 -11.47 -1.89 1.78
N GLY A 72 -10.41 -2.17 1.02
CA GLY A 72 -10.53 -2.59 -0.37
C GLY A 72 -9.21 -3.04 -0.97
N PHE A 73 -9.30 -3.93 -1.95
CA PHE A 73 -8.18 -4.41 -2.74
C PHE A 73 -8.55 -4.43 -4.22
N ASN A 74 -7.62 -3.98 -5.07
CA ASN A 74 -7.73 -4.18 -6.51
C ASN A 74 -6.35 -4.35 -7.14
N ASN A 75 -6.22 -5.29 -8.08
CA ASN A 75 -5.02 -5.43 -8.91
C ASN A 75 -5.31 -5.22 -10.41
N ASN A 76 -6.55 -4.83 -10.76
CA ASN A 76 -6.91 -4.49 -12.13
C ASN A 76 -6.38 -3.12 -12.53
N ARG A 77 -6.19 -2.95 -13.84
CA ARG A 77 -5.57 -1.77 -14.46
C ARG A 77 -6.56 -0.62 -14.77
N GLY A 78 -7.87 -0.82 -14.59
CA GLY A 78 -8.89 0.19 -14.92
C GLY A 78 -9.13 1.20 -13.79
N GLY A 79 -9.01 2.49 -14.11
CA GLY A 79 -9.22 3.60 -13.17
C GLY A 79 -10.61 3.58 -12.50
N ASP A 80 -11.67 3.23 -13.24
CA ASP A 80 -13.05 3.25 -12.70
C ASP A 80 -13.26 2.30 -11.51
N ARG A 81 -12.62 1.12 -11.53
CA ARG A 81 -12.69 0.18 -10.41
C ARG A 81 -12.00 0.75 -9.17
N ILE A 82 -10.88 1.43 -9.33
CA ILE A 82 -10.18 2.10 -8.23
C ILE A 82 -11.00 3.26 -7.70
N ARG A 83 -11.51 4.11 -8.59
CA ARG A 83 -12.36 5.25 -8.23
C ARG A 83 -13.58 4.81 -7.42
N SER A 84 -14.29 3.77 -7.87
CA SER A 84 -15.45 3.20 -7.18
C SER A 84 -15.06 2.62 -5.81
N MET A 85 -13.95 1.87 -5.75
CA MET A 85 -13.42 1.32 -4.50
C MET A 85 -13.07 2.42 -3.49
N MET A 86 -12.45 3.51 -3.94
CA MET A 86 -12.11 4.66 -3.09
C MET A 86 -13.35 5.36 -2.54
N LYS A 87 -14.36 5.60 -3.37
CA LYS A 87 -15.63 6.21 -2.93
C LYS A 87 -16.34 5.32 -1.90
N LYS A 88 -16.50 4.03 -2.21
CA LYS A 88 -17.10 3.06 -1.28
C LYS A 88 -16.36 2.97 0.06
N ALA A 89 -15.03 3.03 0.03
CA ALA A 89 -14.22 3.02 1.24
C ALA A 89 -14.44 4.28 2.10
N LEU A 90 -14.67 5.44 1.48
CA LEU A 90 -14.98 6.69 2.19
C LEU A 90 -16.39 6.71 2.76
N ASP A 91 -17.37 6.18 2.02
CA ASP A 91 -18.77 6.18 2.45
C ASP A 91 -18.98 5.35 3.73
N GLY A 92 -18.20 4.27 3.89
CA GLY A 92 -18.21 3.42 5.09
C GLY A 92 -17.04 3.66 6.04
N PHE A 93 -16.32 4.78 5.91
CA PHE A 93 -15.14 5.04 6.74
C PHE A 93 -15.52 5.52 8.14
N GLU A 94 -15.11 4.75 9.13
CA GLU A 94 -15.09 5.18 10.53
C GLU A 94 -13.65 5.25 11.00
N ALA A 95 -13.28 6.38 11.63
CA ALA A 95 -11.94 6.57 12.16
C ALA A 95 -11.69 5.56 13.31
N PRO A 96 -10.75 4.62 13.16
CA PRO A 96 -10.51 3.66 14.23
C PRO A 96 -9.65 4.30 15.32
N ALA A 97 -9.78 3.79 16.55
CA ALA A 97 -8.70 3.93 17.53
C ALA A 97 -7.48 3.16 17.01
N ALA A 98 -6.43 3.89 16.63
CA ALA A 98 -5.18 3.29 16.13
C ALA A 98 -4.06 3.56 17.13
N ALA A 99 -3.42 2.50 17.61
CA ALA A 99 -2.22 2.61 18.41
C ALA A 99 -1.03 3.03 17.54
N VAL A 100 -0.16 3.90 18.07
CA VAL A 100 1.10 4.24 17.43
C VAL A 100 1.96 2.99 17.31
N ILE A 101 2.37 2.67 16.09
CA ILE A 101 3.26 1.54 15.83
C ILE A 101 4.67 1.96 16.24
N LYS A 102 5.20 1.32 17.30
CA LYS A 102 6.58 1.55 17.73
C LYS A 102 7.54 1.01 16.68
N ARG A 103 8.58 1.77 16.38
CA ARG A 103 9.66 1.32 15.52
C ARG A 103 10.35 0.12 16.18
N SER A 104 10.44 -1.00 15.46
CA SER A 104 11.18 -2.18 15.91
C SER A 104 12.62 -2.15 15.39
N LYS A 105 13.41 -3.17 15.77
CA LYS A 105 14.68 -3.45 15.10
C LYS A 105 14.42 -3.63 13.61
N VAL A 106 15.15 -2.89 12.79
CA VAL A 106 15.06 -2.91 11.33
C VAL A 106 15.57 -4.26 10.79
N ASP A 107 14.84 -4.87 9.86
CA ASP A 107 15.32 -6.05 9.14
C ASP A 107 16.28 -5.61 8.01
N ALA A 108 17.58 -5.69 8.28
CA ALA A 108 18.63 -5.24 7.37
C ALA A 108 18.58 -5.91 5.98
N ARG A 109 17.98 -7.10 5.85
CA ARG A 109 17.82 -7.81 4.56
C ARG A 109 16.89 -7.08 3.59
N TYR A 110 15.99 -6.25 4.12
CA TYR A 110 14.97 -5.53 3.36
C TYR A 110 15.03 -4.01 3.60
N ASN A 111 16.15 -3.53 4.14
CA ASN A 111 16.46 -2.12 4.24
C ASN A 111 17.89 -1.86 3.76
N PRO A 112 18.14 -2.04 2.45
CA PRO A 112 19.47 -1.90 1.89
C PRO A 112 19.93 -0.44 2.01
N LYS A 113 21.14 -0.25 2.51
CA LYS A 113 21.82 1.04 2.43
C LYS A 113 22.52 1.10 1.07
N PRO A 114 22.23 2.11 0.23
CA PRO A 114 23.02 2.35 -0.96
C PRO A 114 24.51 2.46 -0.59
N PRO A 115 25.44 1.99 -1.44
CA PRO A 115 26.86 2.22 -1.22
C PRO A 115 27.16 3.72 -1.23
N GLU A 116 28.28 4.11 -0.64
CA GLU A 116 28.79 5.48 -0.74
C GLU A 116 28.97 5.86 -2.23
N GLY A 117 28.45 7.03 -2.63
CA GLY A 117 28.38 7.43 -4.04
C GLY A 117 27.31 6.74 -4.89
N GLY A 118 26.47 5.87 -4.29
CA GLY A 118 25.37 5.20 -4.97
C GLY A 118 24.27 6.16 -5.43
N LEU A 119 23.77 5.97 -6.66
CA LEU A 119 22.70 6.77 -7.25
C LEU A 119 21.36 6.01 -7.24
N VAL A 120 20.32 6.65 -6.71
CA VAL A 120 18.93 6.19 -6.89
C VAL A 120 18.36 6.87 -8.12
N VAL A 121 18.10 6.10 -9.18
CA VAL A 121 17.50 6.60 -10.43
C VAL A 121 15.97 6.49 -10.38
N ARG A 122 15.30 7.57 -10.81
CA ARG A 122 13.86 7.56 -11.09
C ARG A 122 13.67 7.05 -12.52
N VAL A 123 13.23 5.81 -12.65
CA VAL A 123 12.76 5.20 -13.91
C VAL A 123 11.30 5.54 -14.19
#